data_AF-A0A2R5LPA8-F1
#
_entry.id   AF-A0A2R5LPA8-F1
#
_cell.length_a   1.000
_cell.length_b   1.000
_cell.length_c   1.000
_cell.angle_alpha   90.00
_cell.angle_beta   90.00
_cell.angle_gamma   90.00
#
_symmetry.space_group_name_H-M   'P 1'
#
loop_
_entity.id
_entity.type
_entity.pdbx_description
1 polymer ?
#
loop_
_entity_poly.entity_id
_entity_poly.type
_entity_poly.pdbx_seq_one_letter_code
_entity_poly.pdbx_strand_id
1 'polypeptide(L)'
;MSRATLLVLAFIAGVLSSEDDSSGRWANANNVFGINLLKALPSQVKHVFLSPFSLSVAMAMVYHGARGMSERELTSVLGYESAGLRGREDVLSAMRRSLSRINLRSNNNVAVDIANALLVSKKFPVAESYRK
;
A
#
# COMPACT_ATOMS: atom_id res chain seq x y z
N MET A 1 40.15 -22.26 13.28
CA MET A 1 39.55 -21.02 12.77
C MET A 1 39.81 -20.93 11.27
N SER A 2 38.80 -21.09 10.43
CA SER A 2 38.78 -20.52 9.08
C SER A 2 37.33 -20.25 8.73
N ARG A 3 37.05 -18.99 8.39
CA ARG A 3 35.72 -18.39 8.31
C ARG A 3 35.02 -18.84 7.03
N ALA A 4 33.76 -19.28 7.14
CA ALA A 4 32.90 -19.53 5.99
C ALA A 4 32.53 -18.20 5.32
N THR A 5 32.96 -18.02 4.08
CA THR A 5 32.63 -16.85 3.25
C THR A 5 31.21 -17.02 2.71
N LEU A 6 30.27 -16.19 3.20
CA LEU A 6 28.90 -16.11 2.72
C LEU A 6 28.87 -15.25 1.44
N LEU A 7 28.67 -15.89 0.29
CA LEU A 7 28.43 -15.21 -0.99
C LEU A 7 26.96 -14.79 -1.07
N VAL A 8 26.67 -13.53 -0.75
CA VAL A 8 25.37 -12.92 -1.02
C VAL A 8 25.37 -12.43 -2.47
N LEU A 9 24.75 -13.20 -3.36
CA LEU A 9 24.42 -12.77 -4.72
C LEU A 9 23.37 -11.65 -4.64
N ALA A 10 23.83 -10.40 -4.67
CA ALA A 10 22.97 -9.25 -4.91
C ALA A 10 22.52 -9.29 -6.37
N PHE A 11 21.32 -9.81 -6.61
CA PHE A 11 20.64 -9.69 -7.90
C PHE A 11 20.16 -8.24 -8.03
N ILE A 12 21.04 -7.34 -8.48
CA ILE A 12 20.64 -6.01 -8.95
C ILE A 12 19.93 -6.24 -10.29
N ALA A 13 18.65 -6.56 -10.22
CA ALA A 13 17.75 -6.40 -11.34
C ALA A 13 17.56 -4.89 -11.55
N GLY A 14 18.54 -4.26 -12.19
CA GLY A 14 18.39 -2.97 -12.83
C GLY A 14 17.45 -3.11 -14.00
N VAL A 15 16.14 -3.17 -13.72
CA VAL A 15 15.14 -2.85 -14.71
C VAL A 15 14.89 -1.35 -14.60
N LEU A 16 15.68 -0.57 -15.34
CA LEU A 16 15.21 0.71 -15.84
C LEU A 16 14.04 0.40 -16.77
N SER A 17 12.83 0.35 -16.22
CA SER A 17 11.63 0.63 -16.97
C SER A 17 11.21 2.03 -16.57
N SER A 18 11.10 2.92 -17.55
CA SER A 18 10.43 4.21 -17.43
C SER A 18 8.94 3.98 -17.16
N GLU A 19 8.62 3.46 -15.97
CA GLU A 19 7.26 3.33 -15.46
C GLU A 19 6.91 4.64 -14.79
N ASP A 20 5.78 5.21 -15.19
CA ASP A 20 5.06 6.27 -14.49
C ASP A 20 5.33 6.25 -12.96
N ASP A 21 6.13 7.22 -12.50
CA ASP A 21 6.75 7.29 -11.15
C ASP A 21 5.73 7.02 -10.03
N SER A 22 4.48 7.44 -10.25
CA SER A 22 3.36 7.24 -9.32
C SER A 22 3.12 5.78 -8.92
N SER A 23 3.26 4.82 -9.85
CA SER A 23 3.03 3.40 -9.53
C SER A 23 4.15 2.81 -8.69
N GLY A 24 5.40 3.20 -8.97
CA GLY A 24 6.57 2.81 -8.18
C GLY A 24 6.51 3.39 -6.76
N ARG A 25 6.06 4.65 -6.62
CA ARG A 25 5.86 5.27 -5.30
C ARG A 25 4.77 4.58 -4.49
N TRP A 26 3.64 4.21 -5.09
CA TRP A 26 2.60 3.45 -4.37
C TRP A 26 3.13 2.10 -3.87
N ALA A 27 3.86 1.38 -4.72
CA ALA A 27 4.50 0.13 -4.33
C ALA A 27 5.49 0.33 -3.16
N ASN A 28 6.28 1.40 -3.18
CA ASN A 28 7.18 1.76 -2.09
C ASN A 28 6.42 2.04 -0.79
N ALA A 29 5.38 2.88 -0.83
CA ALA A 29 4.53 3.18 0.33
C ALA A 29 3.94 1.89 0.93
N ASN A 30 3.38 1.04 0.07
CA ASN A 30 2.82 -0.24 0.47
C ASN A 30 3.85 -1.19 1.09
N ASN A 31 5.08 -1.19 0.60
CA ASN A 31 6.17 -2.00 1.16
C ASN A 31 6.56 -1.51 2.56
N VAL A 32 6.71 -0.20 2.73
CA VAL A 32 7.00 0.41 4.04
C VAL A 32 5.89 0.05 5.04
N PHE A 33 4.63 0.27 4.66
CA PHE A 33 3.47 -0.08 5.47
C PHE A 33 3.43 -1.57 5.81
N GLY A 34 3.55 -2.45 4.82
CA GLY A 34 3.44 -3.90 4.99
C GLY A 34 4.54 -4.49 5.88
N ILE A 35 5.77 -4.01 5.74
CA ILE A 35 6.89 -4.43 6.62
C ILE A 35 6.64 -3.98 8.05
N ASN A 36 6.19 -2.73 8.25
CA ASN A 36 5.89 -2.22 9.58
C ASN A 36 4.70 -2.93 10.23
N LEU A 37 3.66 -3.25 9.44
CA LEU A 37 2.52 -4.06 9.87
C LEU A 37 2.98 -5.44 10.35
N LEU A 38 3.82 -6.12 9.57
CA LEU A 38 4.34 -7.44 9.93
C LEU A 38 5.14 -7.40 11.24
N LYS A 39 5.97 -6.36 11.43
CA LYS A 39 6.73 -6.14 12.69
C LYS A 39 5.84 -5.85 13.88
N ALA A 40 4.66 -5.27 13.67
CA ALA A 40 3.71 -4.95 14.72
C ALA A 40 2.86 -6.15 15.16
N LEU A 41 2.88 -7.26 14.43
CA LEU A 41 2.15 -8.46 14.81
C LEU A 41 2.77 -9.14 16.05
N PRO A 42 1.96 -9.77 16.91
CA PRO A 42 2.48 -10.47 18.08
C PRO A 42 3.40 -11.62 17.69
N SER A 43 4.50 -11.79 18.43
CA SER A 43 5.49 -12.85 18.19
C SER A 43 4.97 -14.26 18.46
N GLN A 44 3.83 -14.41 19.15
CA GLN A 44 3.22 -15.72 19.43
C GLN A 44 2.32 -16.25 18.30
N VAL A 45 2.13 -15.50 17.21
CA VAL A 45 1.31 -15.96 16.07
C VAL A 45 2.10 -16.99 15.26
N LYS A 46 1.64 -18.25 15.26
CA LYS A 46 2.31 -19.35 14.53
C LYS A 46 2.24 -19.21 13.01
N HIS A 47 1.15 -18.67 12.47
CA HIS A 47 0.95 -18.48 11.03
C HIS A 47 0.24 -17.16 10.78
N VAL A 48 0.80 -16.36 9.88
CA VAL A 48 0.24 -15.06 9.47
C VAL A 48 -0.04 -15.13 7.98
N PHE A 49 -1.27 -14.79 7.58
CA PHE A 49 -1.65 -14.57 6.20
C PHE A 49 -2.41 -13.25 6.10
N LEU A 50 -1.88 -12.31 5.33
CA LEU A 50 -2.46 -10.99 5.13
C LEU A 50 -2.04 -10.41 3.78
N SER A 51 -2.83 -9.47 3.25
CA SER A 51 -2.49 -8.68 2.07
C SER A 51 -2.31 -7.22 2.50
N PRO A 52 -1.06 -6.73 2.65
CA PRO A 52 -0.82 -5.33 2.97
C PRO A 52 -1.39 -4.41 1.89
N PHE A 53 -1.38 -4.87 0.64
CA PHE A 53 -1.92 -4.13 -0.50
C PHE A 53 -3.43 -3.90 -0.38
N SER A 54 -4.20 -4.95 -0.05
CA SER A 54 -5.64 -4.77 0.13
C SER A 54 -5.93 -3.79 1.27
N LEU A 55 -5.20 -3.91 2.38
CA LEU A 55 -5.36 -3.03 3.53
C LEU A 55 -4.94 -1.58 3.24
N SER A 56 -3.85 -1.36 2.50
CA SER A 56 -3.41 -0.02 2.12
C SER A 56 -4.42 0.67 1.21
N VAL A 57 -5.04 -0.05 0.28
CA VAL A 57 -6.16 0.47 -0.54
C VAL A 57 -7.36 0.83 0.34
N ALA A 58 -7.77 -0.04 1.26
CA ALA A 58 -8.87 0.25 2.18
C ALA A 58 -8.59 1.52 3.02
N MET A 59 -7.38 1.62 3.56
CA MET A 59 -6.98 2.76 4.38
C MET A 59 -6.75 4.04 3.57
N ALA A 60 -6.41 3.95 2.29
CA ALA A 60 -6.37 5.11 1.40
C ALA A 60 -7.76 5.70 1.14
N MET A 61 -8.80 4.86 1.07
CA MET A 61 -10.18 5.34 1.04
C MET A 61 -10.56 6.07 2.34
N VAL A 62 -10.08 5.60 3.50
CA VAL A 62 -10.28 6.30 4.79
C VAL A 62 -9.49 7.62 4.81
N TYR A 63 -8.24 7.60 4.36
CA TYR A 63 -7.37 8.78 4.26
C TYR A 63 -8.00 9.91 3.41
N HIS A 64 -8.69 9.56 2.33
CA HIS A 64 -9.42 10.53 1.50
C HIS A 64 -10.40 11.38 2.32
N GLY A 65 -11.12 10.76 3.26
CA GLY A 65 -12.07 11.42 4.15
C GLY A 65 -11.44 12.03 5.40
N ALA A 66 -10.23 11.61 5.78
CA ALA A 66 -9.56 12.07 7.00
C ALA A 66 -9.08 13.53 6.90
N ARG A 67 -9.05 14.23 8.04
CA ARG A 67 -8.54 15.61 8.18
C ARG A 67 -7.76 15.75 9.49
N GLY A 68 -6.90 16.77 9.57
CA GLY A 68 -6.24 17.17 10.81
C GLY A 68 -5.29 16.09 11.33
N MET A 69 -5.48 15.66 12.59
CA MET A 69 -4.62 14.66 13.22
C MET A 69 -4.68 13.30 12.51
N SER A 70 -5.89 12.82 12.20
CA SER A 70 -6.07 11.52 11.54
C SER A 70 -5.43 11.49 10.15
N GLU A 71 -5.46 12.59 9.40
CA GLU A 71 -4.78 12.69 8.11
C GLU A 71 -3.26 12.55 8.24
N ARG A 72 -2.67 13.19 9.26
CA ARG A 72 -1.22 13.14 9.52
C ARG A 72 -0.78 11.74 9.96
N GLU A 73 -1.51 11.13 10.88
CA GLU A 73 -1.20 9.77 11.35
C GLU A 73 -1.26 8.75 10.21
N LEU A 74 -2.31 8.82 9.38
CA LEU A 74 -2.43 7.95 8.21
C LEU A 74 -1.32 8.21 7.18
N THR A 75 -0.94 9.47 6.95
CA THR A 75 0.18 9.81 6.05
C THR A 75 1.48 9.13 6.49
N SER A 76 1.77 9.17 7.79
CA SER A 76 2.98 8.57 8.36
C SER A 76 2.94 7.05 8.34
N VAL A 77 1.86 6.44 8.84
CA VAL A 77 1.75 4.98 9.00
C VAL A 77 1.66 4.25 7.65
N LEU A 78 0.99 4.85 6.66
CA LEU A 78 0.81 4.23 5.33
C LEU A 78 2.04 4.42 4.42
N GLY A 79 3.12 5.02 4.92
CA GLY A 79 4.39 5.15 4.19
C GLY A 79 4.37 6.19 3.06
N TYR A 80 3.37 7.08 3.02
CA TYR A 80 3.24 8.09 1.95
C TYR A 80 4.41 9.07 1.94
N GLU A 81 4.85 9.53 3.11
CA GLU A 81 6.04 10.38 3.26
C GLU A 81 7.29 9.72 2.70
N SER A 82 7.56 8.47 3.09
CA SER A 82 8.73 7.69 2.64
C SER A 82 8.71 7.44 1.13
N ALA A 83 7.53 7.38 0.53
CA ALA A 83 7.34 7.21 -0.91
C ALA A 83 7.27 8.53 -1.69
N GLY A 84 7.36 9.67 -1.02
CA GLY A 84 7.22 10.98 -1.66
C GLY A 84 5.81 11.27 -2.21
N LEU A 85 4.78 10.56 -1.74
CA LEU A 85 3.39 10.82 -2.09
C LEU A 85 2.88 12.00 -1.25
N ARG A 86 2.51 13.10 -1.93
CA ARG A 86 2.20 14.36 -1.26
C ARG A 86 0.76 14.79 -1.48
N GLY A 87 0.00 14.77 -0.38
CA GLY A 87 -1.38 15.22 -0.38
C GLY A 87 -2.34 14.24 -1.04
N ARG A 88 -3.62 14.57 -0.91
CA ARG A 88 -4.74 13.66 -1.20
C ARG A 88 -4.83 13.21 -2.65
N GLU A 89 -4.75 14.15 -3.59
CA GLU A 89 -4.88 13.84 -5.01
C GLU A 89 -3.73 12.98 -5.52
N ASP A 90 -2.51 13.23 -5.05
CA ASP A 90 -1.33 12.46 -5.44
C ASP A 90 -1.45 11.01 -4.95
N VAL A 91 -1.79 10.83 -3.68
CA VAL A 91 -2.05 9.50 -3.08
C VAL A 91 -3.15 8.75 -3.82
N LEU A 92 -4.30 9.39 -4.06
CA LEU A 92 -5.42 8.75 -4.76
C LEU A 92 -5.08 8.40 -6.21
N SER A 93 -4.36 9.28 -6.91
CA SER A 93 -3.96 9.01 -8.29
C SER A 93 -3.00 7.83 -8.37
N ALA A 94 -2.02 7.74 -7.45
CA ALA A 94 -1.09 6.63 -7.36
C ALA A 94 -1.79 5.31 -7.01
N MET A 95 -2.74 5.33 -6.08
CA MET A 95 -3.59 4.19 -5.73
C MET A 95 -4.39 3.69 -6.94
N ARG A 96 -5.13 4.59 -7.62
CA ARG A 96 -5.96 4.27 -8.79
C ARG A 96 -5.11 3.66 -9.91
N ARG A 97 -3.95 4.24 -10.22
CA ARG A 97 -3.02 3.71 -11.24
C ARG A 97 -2.50 2.32 -10.88
N SER A 98 -2.19 2.10 -9.61
CA SER A 98 -1.71 0.79 -9.12
C SER A 98 -2.79 -0.29 -9.21
N LEU A 99 -4.04 0.04 -8.85
CA LEU A 99 -5.18 -0.87 -9.03
C LEU A 99 -5.42 -1.21 -10.50
N SER A 100 -5.40 -0.21 -11.38
CA SER A 100 -5.53 -0.45 -12.83
C SER A 100 -4.45 -1.38 -13.36
N ARG A 101 -3.20 -1.21 -12.90
CA ARG A 101 -2.08 -2.09 -13.29
C ARG A 101 -2.27 -3.53 -12.82
N ILE A 102 -2.76 -3.76 -11.61
CA ILE A 102 -3.03 -5.12 -11.11
C ILE A 102 -4.11 -5.79 -11.95
N ASN A 103 -5.17 -5.06 -12.29
CA ASN A 103 -6.23 -5.58 -13.15
C ASN A 103 -5.72 -5.91 -14.55
N LEU A 104 -4.83 -5.07 -15.12
CA LEU A 104 -4.23 -5.31 -16.44
C LEU A 104 -3.23 -6.47 -16.46
N ARG A 105 -2.56 -6.76 -15.33
CA ARG A 105 -1.57 -7.83 -15.23
C ARG A 105 -2.15 -9.16 -14.78
N SER A 106 -3.39 -9.17 -14.29
CA SER A 106 -4.11 -10.41 -14.00
C SER A 106 -4.33 -11.20 -15.29
N ASN A 107 -3.84 -12.43 -15.31
CA ASN A 107 -3.89 -13.31 -16.47
C ASN A 107 -4.09 -14.76 -16.02
N ASN A 108 -4.08 -15.71 -16.96
CA ASN A 108 -4.36 -17.12 -16.68
C ASN A 108 -3.38 -17.78 -15.66
N ASN A 109 -2.24 -17.15 -15.38
CA ASN A 109 -1.22 -17.67 -14.46
C ASN A 109 -1.19 -16.91 -13.12
N VAL A 110 -1.76 -15.70 -13.06
CA VAL A 110 -1.77 -14.85 -11.87
C VAL A 110 -3.14 -14.20 -11.75
N ALA A 111 -3.94 -14.66 -10.79
CA ALA A 111 -5.22 -14.05 -10.43
C ALA A 111 -5.07 -13.28 -9.12
N VAL A 112 -5.38 -11.98 -9.15
CA VAL A 112 -5.39 -11.12 -7.96
C VAL A 112 -6.71 -10.36 -7.92
N ASP A 113 -7.60 -10.79 -7.03
CA ASP A 113 -8.87 -10.13 -6.79
C ASP A 113 -8.83 -9.33 -5.49
N ILE A 114 -9.20 -8.06 -5.55
CA ILE A 114 -9.17 -7.14 -4.41
C ILE A 114 -10.56 -6.59 -4.18
N ALA A 115 -11.11 -6.82 -2.99
CA ALA A 115 -12.43 -6.37 -2.60
C ALA A 115 -12.36 -5.62 -1.27
N ASN A 116 -12.44 -4.29 -1.34
CA ASN A 116 -12.53 -3.43 -0.17
C ASN A 116 -13.87 -2.69 -0.17
N ALA A 117 -14.53 -2.63 0.99
CA ALA A 117 -15.79 -1.93 1.17
C ALA A 117 -15.79 -1.15 2.48
N LEU A 118 -16.53 -0.02 2.51
CA LEU A 118 -16.79 0.75 3.72
C LEU A 118 -18.25 0.56 4.14
N LEU A 119 -18.46 0.11 5.36
CA LEU A 119 -19.78 -0.01 5.96
C LEU A 119 -20.02 1.19 6.87
N VAL A 120 -21.02 2.00 6.54
CA VAL A 120 -21.35 3.23 7.28
C VAL A 120 -22.76 3.11 7.88
N SER A 121 -22.93 3.60 9.10
CA SER A 121 -24.23 3.65 9.75
C SER A 121 -25.23 4.44 8.91
N LYS A 122 -26.46 3.93 8.77
CA LYS A 122 -27.55 4.64 8.07
C LYS A 122 -27.87 6.01 8.68
N LYS A 123 -27.53 6.21 9.96
CA LYS A 123 -27.73 7.47 10.69
C LYS A 123 -26.59 8.48 10.46
N PHE A 124 -25.53 8.07 9.78
CA PHE A 124 -24.37 8.92 9.52
C PHE A 124 -24.32 9.27 8.03
N PRO A 125 -24.71 10.49 7.63
CA PRO A 125 -24.70 10.89 6.24
C PRO A 125 -23.24 10.99 5.74
N VAL A 126 -22.93 10.25 4.68
CA VAL A 126 -21.64 10.37 3.98
C VAL A 126 -21.64 11.67 3.17
N ALA A 127 -20.67 12.55 3.47
CA ALA A 127 -20.50 13.82 2.78
C ALA A 127 -20.38 13.63 1.27
N GLU A 128 -21.04 14.49 0.48
CA GLU A 128 -21.02 14.40 -0.98
C GLU A 128 -19.60 14.58 -1.53
N SER A 129 -18.81 15.44 -0.90
CA SER A 129 -17.40 15.68 -1.24
C SER A 129 -16.51 14.44 -1.09
N TYR A 130 -16.93 13.44 -0.31
CA TYR A 130 -16.21 12.18 -0.18
C TYR A 130 -16.52 11.18 -1.31
N ARG A 131 -17.67 11.33 -1.98
CA ARG A 131 -18.14 10.37 -3.00
C ARG A 131 -17.58 10.66 -4.40
N LYS A 132 -16.94 11.81 -4.60
CA LYS A 132 -16.37 12.27 -5.87
C LYS A 132 -14.93 11.78 -5.99
#